data_AF-A0A914VYF9-F1
#
_entry.id   AF-A0A914VYF9-F1
#
_cell.length_a   1.000
_cell.length_b   1.000
_cell.length_c   1.000
_cell.angle_alpha   90.00
_cell.angle_beta   90.00
_cell.angle_gamma   90.00
#
_symmetry.space_group_name_H-M   'P 1'
#
loop_
_entity.id
_entity.type
_entity.pdbx_description
1 polymer ?
#
loop_
_entity_poly.entity_id
_entity_poly.type
_entity_poly.pdbx_seq_one_letter_code
_entity_poly.pdbx_strand_id
1 'polypeptide(L)'
;MEGGVGGLSIVAPTEFTGEVGYLALCLPPHILQPRTVQGKERKRDRFSASTVLSHLIQFEKAGNSMYAALEALKKEKGVTQPCILAFTQTGSMGGKLCDMFVIVDAVPIMIADANVSVSVEILFASYFVFNLSYPPSLYGVYSLLEMLYNVPPTIKSNSAVADLYSRINSAV
;
A
#
# COMPACT_ATOMS: atom_id res chain seq x y z
N MET A 1 18.86 24.52 30.60
CA MET A 1 17.94 23.37 30.61
C MET A 1 16.64 23.84 30.00
N GLU A 2 16.47 23.67 28.69
CA GLU A 2 15.15 23.77 28.07
C GLU A 2 15.03 22.61 27.10
N GLY A 3 14.14 21.68 27.43
CA GLY A 3 13.80 20.54 26.61
C GLY A 3 12.91 21.01 25.47
N GLY A 4 13.48 21.09 24.27
CA GLY A 4 12.71 21.26 23.05
C GLY A 4 11.92 19.98 22.77
N VAL A 5 10.61 20.03 22.99
CA VAL A 5 9.66 19.02 22.53
C VAL A 5 9.75 19.00 21.01
N GLY A 6 10.43 17.97 20.48
CA GLY A 6 10.51 17.70 19.05
C GLY A 6 9.11 17.40 18.53
N GLY A 7 8.42 18.44 18.06
CA GLY A 7 7.15 18.30 17.37
C GLY A 7 7.31 17.30 16.24
N LEU A 8 6.53 16.22 16.27
CA LEU A 8 6.30 15.38 15.11
C LEU A 8 5.66 16.28 14.04
N SER A 9 6.49 16.85 13.18
CA SER A 9 6.02 17.40 11.92
C SER A 9 5.64 16.22 11.04
N ILE A 10 4.35 15.83 11.15
CA ILE A 10 3.71 15.07 10.09
C ILE A 10 3.61 16.05 8.93
N VAL A 11 4.62 16.05 8.07
CA VAL A 11 4.52 16.71 6.77
C VAL A 11 3.45 15.92 6.02
N ALA A 12 2.21 16.39 6.11
CA ALA A 12 1.13 15.95 5.25
C ALA A 12 1.64 16.17 3.82
N PRO A 13 1.83 15.10 3.03
CA PRO A 13 2.37 15.29 1.70
C PRO A 13 1.24 15.91 0.88
N THR A 14 1.44 17.17 0.51
CA THR A 14 0.48 18.05 -0.16
C THR A 14 0.06 17.59 -1.56
N GLU A 15 0.54 16.43 -2.01
CA GLU A 15 0.29 15.86 -3.34
C GLU A 15 -0.79 14.76 -3.36
N PHE A 16 -1.29 14.36 -2.19
CA PHE A 16 -2.27 13.27 -2.10
C PHE A 16 -3.70 13.81 -2.03
N THR A 17 -4.29 14.14 -3.18
CA THR A 17 -5.71 14.51 -3.27
C THR A 17 -6.59 13.26 -3.53
N GLY A 18 -7.60 13.03 -2.68
CA GLY A 18 -8.59 11.94 -2.85
C GLY A 18 -8.31 10.65 -2.07
N GLU A 19 -8.88 9.52 -2.51
CA GLU A 19 -8.84 8.23 -1.80
C GLU A 19 -7.43 7.64 -1.64
N VAL A 20 -6.50 7.93 -2.57
CA VAL A 20 -5.08 7.54 -2.44
C VAL A 20 -4.43 8.25 -1.25
N GLY A 21 -4.84 9.49 -0.97
CA GLY A 21 -4.41 10.21 0.22
C GLY A 21 -4.96 9.63 1.51
N TYR A 22 -6.17 9.08 1.47
CA TYR A 22 -6.72 8.35 2.61
C TYR A 22 -5.90 7.09 2.93
N LEU A 23 -5.51 6.31 1.92
CA LEU A 23 -4.57 5.19 2.12
C LEU A 23 -3.22 5.66 2.69
N ALA A 24 -2.66 6.75 2.16
CA ALA A 24 -1.41 7.33 2.68
C ALA A 24 -1.53 7.75 4.15
N LEU A 25 -2.69 8.28 4.55
CA LEU A 25 -2.99 8.69 5.93
C LEU A 25 -3.21 7.49 6.86
N CYS A 26 -3.84 6.42 6.37
CA CYS A 26 -4.06 5.16 7.09
C CYS A 26 -2.79 4.31 7.24
N LEU A 27 -1.71 4.67 6.55
CA LEU A 27 -0.42 3.99 6.60
C LEU A 27 0.60 4.80 7.40
N PRO A 28 0.46 4.88 8.73
CA PRO A 28 1.41 5.65 9.50
C PRO A 28 2.81 5.02 9.39
N PRO A 29 3.87 5.84 9.39
CA PRO A 29 5.23 5.42 9.04
C PRO A 29 5.85 4.39 10.00
N HIS A 30 5.20 4.08 11.13
CA HIS A 30 5.62 2.99 12.03
C HIS A 30 5.10 1.62 11.57
N ILE A 31 3.99 1.56 10.83
CA ILE A 31 3.44 0.33 10.23
C ILE A 31 4.25 -0.09 9.01
N LEU A 32 4.78 0.88 8.28
CA LEU A 32 5.54 0.68 7.04
C LEU A 32 6.98 0.18 7.27
N GLN A 33 7.40 -0.02 8.52
CA GLN A 33 8.74 -0.48 8.82
C GLN A 33 8.83 -1.99 8.59
N PRO A 34 9.71 -2.46 7.69
CA PRO A 34 9.97 -3.89 7.57
C PRO A 34 10.44 -4.40 8.93
N ARG A 35 9.88 -5.53 9.38
CA ARG A 35 10.25 -6.16 10.65
C ARG A 35 11.76 -6.29 10.73
N THR A 36 12.37 -5.57 11.66
CA THR A 36 13.78 -5.77 12.00
C THR A 36 13.89 -7.13 12.68
N VAL A 37 14.53 -8.08 11.97
CA VAL A 37 14.99 -9.31 12.60
C VAL A 37 15.96 -8.90 13.70
N GLN A 38 15.71 -9.36 14.93
CA GLN A 38 16.49 -9.02 16.12
C GLN A 38 18.00 -9.03 15.83
N GLY A 39 18.69 -7.92 16.17
CA GLY A 39 20.15 -7.92 16.34
C GLY A 39 20.98 -7.14 15.31
N LYS A 40 20.39 -6.51 14.29
CA LYS A 40 21.13 -5.54 13.45
C LYS A 40 20.31 -4.29 13.25
N GLU A 41 20.75 -3.19 13.87
CA GLU A 41 20.37 -1.83 13.48
C GLU A 41 20.84 -1.60 12.04
N ARG A 42 20.07 -2.06 11.07
CA ARG A 42 20.17 -1.54 9.71
C ARG A 42 19.63 -0.12 9.77
N LYS A 43 20.36 0.82 9.16
CA LYS A 43 19.97 2.22 9.01
C LYS A 43 18.47 2.26 8.73
N ARG A 44 17.77 2.99 9.59
CA ARG A 44 16.31 3.08 9.66
C ARG A 44 15.84 3.80 8.40
N ASP A 45 15.83 3.11 7.27
CA ASP A 45 15.30 3.64 6.01
C ASP A 45 13.81 3.84 6.25
N ARG A 46 13.43 5.08 6.50
CA ARG A 46 12.05 5.48 6.73
C ARG A 46 11.31 5.24 5.41
N PHE A 47 10.50 4.19 5.35
CA PHE A 47 9.57 4.01 4.24
C PHE A 47 8.59 5.19 4.27
N SER A 48 8.64 6.02 3.24
CA SER A 48 7.66 7.09 3.06
C SER A 48 6.34 6.49 2.59
N ALA A 49 5.21 7.16 2.86
CA ALA A 49 3.91 6.75 2.33
C ALA A 49 3.92 6.64 0.79
N SER A 50 4.64 7.56 0.12
CA SER A 50 4.87 7.53 -1.33
C SER A 50 5.58 6.25 -1.78
N THR A 51 6.63 5.85 -1.07
CA THR A 51 7.36 4.60 -1.34
C THR A 51 6.45 3.39 -1.18
N VAL A 52 5.57 3.35 -0.19
CA VAL A 52 4.68 2.20 -0.02
C VAL A 52 3.59 2.17 -1.08
N LEU A 53 3.03 3.32 -1.41
CA LEU A 53 2.06 3.43 -2.50
C LEU A 53 2.67 3.02 -3.84
N SER A 54 3.94 3.33 -4.10
CA SER A 54 4.62 2.86 -5.33
C SER A 54 4.88 1.35 -5.35
N HIS A 55 4.76 0.64 -4.23
CA HIS A 55 4.77 -0.83 -4.21
C HIS A 55 3.36 -1.42 -4.32
N LEU A 56 2.33 -0.63 -4.01
CA LEU A 56 0.93 -1.07 -4.00
C LEU A 56 0.25 -0.80 -5.35
N ILE A 57 0.51 0.37 -5.94
CA ILE A 57 -0.14 0.90 -7.14
C ILE A 57 0.92 1.28 -8.16
N GLN A 58 0.81 0.72 -9.35
CA GLN A 58 1.57 1.12 -10.52
C GLN A 58 0.73 2.03 -11.40
N PHE A 59 1.32 3.16 -11.81
CA PHE A 59 0.64 4.16 -12.62
C PHE A 59 1.09 4.04 -14.07
N GLU A 60 0.11 3.96 -14.96
CA GLU A 60 0.32 3.90 -16.40
C GLU A 60 -0.46 4.99 -17.11
N LYS A 61 0.06 5.45 -18.25
CA LYS A 61 -0.59 6.52 -19.00
C LYS A 61 -1.78 5.96 -19.78
N ALA A 62 -2.93 6.62 -19.66
CA ALA A 62 -4.12 6.31 -20.45
C ALA A 62 -3.81 6.33 -21.96
N GLY A 63 -4.30 5.32 -22.68
CA GLY A 63 -3.97 5.09 -24.09
C GLY A 63 -2.81 4.11 -24.33
N ASN A 64 -2.04 3.76 -23.29
CA ASN A 64 -1.14 2.60 -23.38
C ASN A 64 -1.95 1.30 -23.44
N SER A 65 -1.47 0.33 -24.22
CA SER A 65 -2.10 -0.99 -24.26
C SER A 65 -1.85 -1.76 -22.96
N MET A 66 -2.84 -2.54 -22.51
CA MET A 66 -2.71 -3.43 -21.36
C MET A 66 -1.51 -4.37 -21.51
N TYR A 67 -1.25 -4.89 -22.71
CA TYR A 67 -0.09 -5.74 -22.97
C TYR A 67 1.23 -5.01 -22.69
N ALA A 68 1.38 -3.78 -23.19
CA ALA A 68 2.58 -2.98 -22.94
C ALA A 68 2.78 -2.67 -21.44
N ALA A 69 1.70 -2.38 -20.73
CA ALA A 69 1.73 -2.17 -19.28
C ALA A 69 2.17 -3.43 -18.52
N LEU A 70 1.63 -4.60 -18.87
CA LEU A 70 2.03 -5.89 -18.27
C LEU A 70 3.51 -6.22 -18.56
N GLU A 71 4.00 -5.92 -19.76
CA GLU A 71 5.42 -6.09 -20.09
C GLU A 71 6.33 -5.12 -19.35
N ALA A 72 5.86 -3.90 -19.06
CA ALA A 72 6.57 -2.95 -18.20
C ALA A 72 6.64 -3.46 -16.75
N LEU A 73 5.51 -3.93 -16.20
CA LEU A 73 5.43 -4.52 -14.86
C LEU A 73 6.40 -5.70 -14.67
N LYS A 74 6.53 -6.58 -15.66
CA LYS A 74 7.49 -7.71 -15.60
C LYS A 74 8.94 -7.26 -15.51
N LYS A 75 9.28 -6.09 -16.08
CA LYS A 75 10.64 -5.54 -16.09
C LYS A 75 10.94 -4.73 -14.83
N GLU A 76 9.91 -4.28 -14.13
CA GLU A 76 10.05 -3.43 -12.96
C GLU A 76 10.55 -4.22 -11.75
N LYS A 77 11.69 -3.80 -11.21
CA LYS A 77 12.29 -4.48 -10.06
C LYS A 77 11.59 -4.06 -8.78
N GLY A 78 11.09 -5.05 -8.03
CA GLY A 78 10.47 -4.82 -6.72
C GLY A 78 8.95 -4.79 -6.75
N VAL A 79 8.33 -4.88 -7.94
CA VAL A 79 6.89 -5.10 -8.07
C VAL A 79 6.61 -6.59 -7.99
N THR A 80 5.82 -6.98 -7.00
CA THR A 80 5.34 -8.35 -6.82
C THR A 80 3.85 -8.39 -7.06
N GLN A 81 3.38 -9.38 -7.79
CA GLN A 81 1.95 -9.61 -7.95
C GLN A 81 1.42 -10.45 -6.78
N PRO A 82 0.16 -10.26 -6.36
CA PRO A 82 -0.81 -9.28 -6.83
C PRO A 82 -0.42 -7.82 -6.61
N CYS A 83 -0.73 -6.95 -7.58
CA CYS A 83 -0.54 -5.50 -7.49
C CYS A 83 -1.67 -4.74 -8.18
N ILE A 84 -1.83 -3.45 -7.88
CA ILE A 84 -2.81 -2.60 -8.56
C ILE A 84 -2.14 -1.90 -9.74
N LEU A 85 -2.80 -1.89 -10.88
CA LEU A 85 -2.43 -1.11 -12.06
C LEU A 85 -3.50 -0.04 -12.31
N ALA A 86 -3.11 1.22 -12.19
CA ALA A 86 -3.97 2.39 -12.38
C ALA A 86 -3.59 3.12 -13.66
N PHE A 87 -4.52 3.20 -14.61
CA PHE A 87 -4.37 4.05 -15.78
C PHE A 87 -4.83 5.46 -15.44
N THR A 88 -3.94 6.43 -15.58
CA THR A 88 -4.24 7.84 -15.37
C THR A 88 -3.91 8.67 -16.60
N GLN A 89 -4.56 9.81 -16.76
CA GLN A 89 -4.35 10.68 -17.93
C GLN A 89 -2.88 11.06 -18.15
N THR A 90 -2.10 11.19 -17.08
CA THR A 90 -0.68 11.59 -17.11
C THR A 90 0.28 10.42 -16.94
N GLY A 91 -0.19 9.24 -16.51
CA GLY A 91 0.67 8.13 -16.09
C GLY A 91 1.36 8.36 -14.75
N SER A 92 0.76 9.19 -13.89
CA SER A 92 1.27 9.48 -12.56
C SER A 92 0.13 9.56 -11.54
N MET A 93 0.49 9.48 -10.26
CA MET A 93 -0.43 9.46 -9.12
C MET A 93 -1.36 10.69 -9.03
N GLY A 94 -0.89 11.86 -9.48
CA GLY A 94 -1.71 13.09 -9.53
C GLY A 94 -2.60 13.21 -10.77
N GLY A 95 -2.52 12.27 -11.70
CA GLY A 95 -3.32 12.25 -12.91
C GLY A 95 -4.77 11.84 -12.64
N LYS A 96 -5.71 12.34 -13.44
CA LYS A 96 -7.09 11.88 -13.40
C LYS A 96 -7.13 10.37 -13.68
N LEU A 97 -7.71 9.60 -12.76
CA LEU A 97 -7.89 8.16 -12.89
C LEU A 97 -8.87 7.85 -14.03
N CYS A 98 -8.48 6.94 -14.90
CA CYS A 98 -9.26 6.50 -16.05
C CYS A 98 -9.78 5.07 -15.82
N ASP A 99 -8.86 4.13 -15.57
CA ASP A 99 -9.18 2.72 -15.34
C ASP A 99 -8.30 2.15 -14.23
N MET A 100 -8.75 1.08 -13.58
CA MET A 100 -8.01 0.41 -12.51
C MET A 100 -8.20 -1.10 -12.57
N PHE A 101 -7.11 -1.82 -12.34
CA PHE A 101 -7.05 -3.27 -12.42
C PHE A 101 -6.25 -3.82 -11.24
N VAL A 102 -6.65 -4.99 -10.73
CA VAL A 102 -5.76 -5.83 -9.94
C VAL A 102 -5.11 -6.83 -10.87
N ILE A 103 -3.78 -6.87 -10.90
CA ILE A 103 -3.01 -7.81 -11.72
C ILE A 103 -2.62 -9.00 -10.87
N VAL A 104 -3.04 -10.20 -11.27
CA VAL A 104 -2.69 -11.48 -10.63
C VAL A 104 -2.17 -12.42 -11.71
N ASP A 105 -0.95 -12.91 -11.57
CA ASP A 105 -0.29 -13.79 -12.55
C ASP A 105 -0.39 -13.31 -14.01
N ALA A 106 -0.13 -12.01 -14.22
CA ALA A 106 -0.26 -11.28 -15.48
C ALA A 106 -1.69 -11.24 -16.06
N VAL A 107 -2.70 -11.62 -15.29
CA VAL A 107 -4.11 -11.51 -15.65
C VAL A 107 -4.69 -10.24 -15.02
N PRO A 108 -5.22 -9.30 -15.83
CA PRO A 108 -5.90 -8.12 -15.31
C PRO A 108 -7.32 -8.44 -14.88
N ILE A 109 -7.65 -8.12 -13.62
CA ILE A 109 -9.00 -8.14 -13.07
C ILE A 109 -9.50 -6.70 -13.08
N MET A 110 -10.49 -6.41 -13.93
CA MET A 110 -11.07 -5.07 -14.04
C MET A 110 -11.91 -4.72 -12.83
N ILE A 111 -11.81 -3.47 -12.38
CA ILE A 111 -12.60 -2.94 -11.29
C ILE A 111 -13.69 -2.05 -11.90
N ALA A 112 -14.94 -2.48 -11.75
CA ALA A 112 -16.09 -1.68 -12.15
C ALA A 112 -16.10 -0.42 -11.27
N ASP A 113 -15.91 0.74 -11.90
CA ASP A 113 -15.68 2.04 -11.26
C ASP A 113 -14.30 2.15 -10.61
N ALA A 114 -13.32 2.66 -11.38
CA ALA A 114 -11.93 2.86 -10.97
C ALA A 114 -11.83 3.59 -9.61
N ASN A 115 -11.79 2.81 -8.53
CA ASN A 115 -11.88 3.25 -7.16
C ASN A 115 -10.75 2.62 -6.37
N VAL A 116 -10.02 3.45 -5.62
CA VAL A 116 -8.78 3.05 -4.96
C VAL A 116 -9.09 2.18 -3.76
N SER A 117 -10.12 2.51 -2.97
CA SER A 117 -10.54 1.71 -1.82
C SER A 117 -10.94 0.30 -2.25
N VAL A 118 -11.82 0.18 -3.25
CA VAL A 118 -12.26 -1.11 -3.80
C VAL A 118 -11.07 -1.89 -4.38
N SER A 119 -10.12 -1.21 -5.02
CA SER A 119 -8.90 -1.85 -5.52
C SER A 119 -8.07 -2.48 -4.42
N VAL A 120 -7.93 -1.82 -3.28
CA VAL A 120 -7.20 -2.36 -2.13
C VAL A 120 -7.92 -3.55 -1.52
N GLU A 121 -9.25 -3.52 -1.45
CA GLU A 121 -10.05 -4.65 -0.98
C GLU A 121 -9.90 -5.87 -1.89
N ILE A 122 -9.99 -5.69 -3.21
CA ILE A 122 -9.81 -6.76 -4.19
C ILE A 122 -8.37 -7.27 -4.17
N LEU A 123 -7.38 -6.38 -4.02
CA LEU A 123 -5.98 -6.75 -3.89
C LEU A 123 -5.77 -7.64 -2.66
N PHE A 124 -6.28 -7.21 -1.51
CA PHE A 124 -6.23 -7.98 -0.26
C PHE A 124 -6.92 -9.34 -0.39
N ALA A 125 -8.14 -9.35 -0.94
CA ALA A 125 -8.88 -10.57 -1.21
C ALA A 125 -8.12 -11.51 -2.15
N SER A 126 -7.39 -10.98 -3.14
CA SER A 126 -6.58 -11.79 -4.06
C SER A 126 -5.46 -12.52 -3.32
N TYR A 127 -4.73 -11.86 -2.42
CA TYR A 127 -3.72 -12.55 -1.61
C TYR A 127 -4.32 -13.68 -0.77
N PHE A 128 -5.50 -13.45 -0.21
CA PHE A 128 -6.21 -14.46 0.58
C PHE A 128 -6.72 -15.63 -0.26
N VAL A 129 -7.49 -15.35 -1.33
CA VAL A 129 -8.13 -16.34 -2.20
C VAL A 129 -7.10 -17.22 -2.91
N PHE A 130 -6.00 -16.63 -3.37
CA PHE A 130 -4.93 -17.36 -4.05
C PHE A 130 -3.87 -17.93 -3.10
N ASN A 131 -4.07 -17.79 -1.77
CA ASN A 131 -3.15 -18.26 -0.74
C ASN A 131 -1.69 -17.82 -0.97
N LEU A 132 -1.51 -16.53 -1.28
CA LEU A 132 -0.23 -15.95 -1.61
C LEU A 132 0.41 -15.30 -0.38
N SER A 133 1.73 -15.36 -0.29
CA SER A 133 2.47 -14.63 0.74
C SER A 133 2.49 -13.14 0.41
N TYR A 134 2.16 -12.30 1.39
CA TYR A 134 2.31 -10.85 1.25
C TYR A 134 3.78 -10.49 0.95
N PRO A 135 4.06 -9.41 0.20
CA PRO A 135 5.42 -8.94 0.03
C PRO A 135 5.95 -8.33 1.34
N PRO A 136 7.24 -8.56 1.67
CA PRO A 136 7.82 -8.08 2.93
C PRO A 136 7.72 -6.56 3.16
N SER A 137 7.72 -5.78 2.08
CA SER A 137 7.56 -4.31 2.09
C SER A 137 6.15 -3.87 2.50
N LEU A 138 5.13 -4.74 2.35
CA LEU A 138 3.72 -4.42 2.62
C LEU A 138 3.13 -5.21 3.80
N TYR A 139 3.93 -6.00 4.51
CA TYR A 139 3.44 -6.79 5.66
C TYR A 139 2.65 -5.97 6.68
N GLY A 140 3.10 -4.75 6.99
CA GLY A 140 2.37 -3.87 7.91
C GLY A 140 1.00 -3.47 7.38
N VAL A 141 0.89 -3.19 6.08
CA VAL A 141 -0.36 -2.83 5.41
C VAL A 141 -1.36 -3.98 5.49
N TYR A 142 -0.95 -5.17 5.04
CA TYR A 142 -1.84 -6.32 5.02
C TYR A 142 -2.20 -6.82 6.43
N SER A 143 -1.28 -6.74 7.40
CA SER A 143 -1.59 -7.04 8.81
C SER A 143 -2.66 -6.09 9.38
N LEU A 144 -2.67 -4.82 8.95
CA LEU A 144 -3.69 -3.87 9.35
C LEU A 144 -5.04 -4.25 8.75
N LEU A 145 -5.07 -4.59 7.46
CA LEU A 145 -6.28 -5.03 6.77
C LEU A 145 -6.85 -6.31 7.39
N GLU A 146 -6.01 -7.28 7.75
CA GLU A 146 -6.45 -8.48 8.48
C GLU A 146 -7.18 -8.14 9.78
N MET A 147 -6.68 -7.18 10.56
CA MET A 147 -7.36 -6.76 11.79
C MET A 147 -8.63 -5.97 11.53
N LEU A 148 -8.65 -5.10 10.52
CA LEU A 148 -9.83 -4.32 10.16
C LEU A 148 -10.98 -5.21 9.67
N TYR A 149 -10.67 -6.21 8.83
CA TYR A 149 -11.64 -7.16 8.30
C TYR A 149 -11.85 -8.40 9.19
N ASN A 150 -11.19 -8.45 10.37
CA ASN A 150 -11.26 -9.56 11.31
C ASN A 150 -10.92 -10.94 10.69
N VAL A 151 -9.95 -10.93 9.77
CA VAL A 151 -9.41 -12.13 9.12
C VAL A 151 -8.32 -12.72 10.01
N PRO A 152 -8.23 -14.06 10.18
CA PRO A 152 -7.16 -14.67 10.95
C PRO A 152 -5.78 -14.24 10.43
N PRO A 153 -4.85 -13.86 11.32
CA PRO A 153 -3.56 -13.35 10.88
C PRO A 153 -2.77 -14.44 10.14
N THR A 154 -2.45 -14.20 8.87
CA THR A 154 -1.59 -15.11 8.09
C THR A 154 -0.12 -15.03 8.50
N ILE A 155 0.27 -13.97 9.23
CA ILE A 155 1.60 -13.75 9.78
C ILE A 155 1.48 -13.41 11.26
N LYS A 156 2.41 -13.90 12.11
CA LYS A 156 2.45 -13.57 13.56
C LYS A 156 2.25 -12.06 13.76
N SER A 157 1.25 -11.66 14.56
CA SER A 157 0.78 -10.27 14.70
C SER A 157 1.90 -9.26 14.96
N ASN A 158 1.81 -8.08 14.31
CA ASN A 158 2.75 -6.98 14.52
C ASN A 158 2.26 -6.09 15.67
N SER A 159 3.05 -5.96 16.75
CA SER A 159 2.67 -5.20 17.94
C SER A 159 2.38 -3.73 17.68
N ALA A 160 3.05 -3.12 16.70
CA ALA A 160 2.79 -1.73 16.31
C ALA A 160 1.43 -1.56 15.61
N VAL A 161 1.02 -2.56 14.83
CA VAL A 161 -0.28 -2.56 14.16
C VAL A 161 -1.39 -2.84 15.17
N ALA A 162 -1.15 -3.75 16.13
CA ALA A 162 -2.08 -4.03 17.22
C ALA A 162 -2.34 -2.79 18.09
N ASP A 163 -1.30 -2.00 18.38
CA ASP A 163 -1.42 -0.73 19.09
C ASP A 163 -2.17 0.34 18.27
N LEU A 164 -1.95 0.41 16.94
CA LEU A 164 -2.74 1.33 16.11
C LEU A 164 -4.23 0.95 16.12
N TYR A 165 -4.54 -0.34 15.96
CA TYR A 165 -5.90 -0.83 15.91
C TYR A 165 -6.66 -0.55 17.21
N SER A 166 -6.02 -0.77 18.36
CA SER A 166 -6.64 -0.45 19.67
C SER A 166 -6.95 1.04 19.79
N ARG A 167 -6.06 1.91 19.31
CA ARG A 167 -6.25 3.37 19.34
C ARG A 167 -7.40 3.83 18.45
N ILE A 168 -7.54 3.25 17.25
CA ILE A 168 -8.66 3.54 16.33
C ILE A 168 -9.98 3.16 17.01
N ASN A 169 -10.06 1.94 17.56
CA ASN A 169 -11.28 1.47 18.22
C ASN A 169 -11.61 2.22 19.52
N SER A 170 -10.61 2.79 20.21
CA SER A 170 -10.83 3.59 21.41
C SER A 170 -11.28 5.03 21.14
N ALA A 171 -11.16 5.49 19.90
CA ALA A 171 -11.52 6.85 19.49
C ALA A 171 -12.94 6.96 18.90
N VAL A 172 -13.63 5.82 18.77
CA VAL A 172 -15.03 5.67 18.33
C VAL A 172 -15.89 5.37 19.55
#